data_AF-A0A7G9FDG8-F1
#
_entry.id   AF-A0A7G9FDG8-F1
#
_cell.length_a   1.000
_cell.length_b   1.000
_cell.length_c   1.000
_cell.angle_alpha   90.00
_cell.angle_beta   90.00
_cell.angle_gamma   90.00
#
_symmetry.space_group_name_H-M   'P 1'
#
loop_
_entity.id
_entity.type
_entity.pdbx_description
1 polymer ?
#
loop_
_entity_poly.entity_id
_entity_poly.type
_entity_poly.pdbx_seq_one_letter_code
_entity_poly.pdbx_strand_id
1 'polypeptide(L)'
;MKKILIIMVLAVSCTFATYTDELENLIGNINDVFTNISNARNKIVPAVGKIPENRELLPFVMDYVNTKNPDLVAGDVKFLRLNAIDDEYLISQYVVVKYMLTYIRQESVIAIKGEGDKLYISTQKIMNYATDKNGNRKDKGTISGNKTLNTMNEMLLNDFNKKFSSWTDEEYERKYREAVTDFDVLNSVSHYSPNKLKAKKWFTNHSLDGEMLSISFVFSDIAESTMDGYEYKLGGFIPGTTSYKDLEPVLVYFFSNNGSYIDLQTGTPITVKGKVVKVNYSSDFDKKYQIISIDVIEQ
;
A
#
# COMPACT_ATOMS: atom_id res chain seq x y z
N MET A 1 -10.68 -6.00 -27.63
CA MET A 1 -9.43 -6.76 -27.42
C MET A 1 -9.43 -7.28 -25.99
N LYS A 2 -9.45 -8.61 -25.84
CA LYS A 2 -9.62 -9.37 -24.58
C LYS A 2 -8.46 -9.08 -23.62
N LYS A 3 -8.66 -8.26 -22.59
CA LYS A 3 -7.65 -7.98 -21.57
C LYS A 3 -8.02 -8.75 -20.30
N ILE A 4 -7.08 -9.63 -19.89
CA ILE A 4 -6.86 -10.08 -18.51
C ILE A 4 -7.83 -11.17 -18.01
N LEU A 5 -7.83 -12.32 -18.70
CA LEU A 5 -8.24 -13.59 -18.10
C LEU A 5 -7.10 -14.08 -17.17
N ILE A 6 -6.94 -13.49 -15.98
CA ILE A 6 -6.03 -14.03 -14.95
C ILE A 6 -6.80 -15.14 -14.22
N ILE A 7 -6.81 -16.33 -14.82
CA ILE A 7 -7.21 -17.55 -14.14
C ILE A 7 -6.02 -18.51 -14.25
N MET A 8 -5.36 -18.76 -13.12
CA MET A 8 -4.52 -19.94 -12.96
C MET A 8 -5.41 -21.19 -13.06
N VAL A 9 -5.62 -21.66 -14.29
CA VAL A 9 -6.03 -23.04 -14.52
C VAL A 9 -4.77 -23.85 -14.78
N LEU A 10 -4.21 -24.40 -13.70
CA LEU A 10 -3.39 -25.61 -13.81
C LEU A 10 -4.08 -26.68 -12.95
N ALA A 11 -5.16 -27.23 -13.49
CA ALA A 11 -5.48 -28.60 -13.17
C ALA A 11 -4.35 -29.47 -13.75
N VAL A 12 -3.57 -30.11 -12.88
CA VAL A 12 -3.26 -31.55 -12.90
C VAL A 12 -2.14 -31.82 -11.88
N SER A 13 -2.48 -32.66 -10.91
CA SER A 13 -1.63 -33.40 -9.95
C SER A 13 -0.65 -32.59 -9.08
N CYS A 14 -1.08 -32.17 -7.89
CA CYS A 14 -0.19 -31.94 -6.76
C CYS A 14 -0.90 -32.36 -5.47
N THR A 15 -0.25 -33.24 -4.70
CA THR A 15 -0.70 -33.80 -3.42
C THR A 15 -1.10 -32.69 -2.43
N PHE A 16 -2.35 -32.77 -1.95
CA PHE A 16 -2.92 -31.81 -1.01
C PHE A 16 -2.61 -32.26 0.42
N ALA A 17 -1.81 -31.49 1.15
CA ALA A 17 -1.68 -31.63 2.60
C ALA A 17 -2.63 -30.63 3.26
N THR A 18 -3.54 -31.13 4.10
CA THR A 18 -4.47 -30.30 4.88
C THR A 18 -3.80 -29.82 6.15
N TYR A 19 -3.75 -28.50 6.39
CA TYR A 19 -3.43 -27.92 7.70
C TYR A 19 -4.29 -26.67 7.94
N THR A 20 -4.80 -26.54 9.16
CA THR A 20 -5.63 -25.41 9.63
C THR A 20 -4.80 -24.40 10.42
N ASP A 21 -5.28 -23.15 10.40
CA ASP A 21 -4.94 -22.02 11.28
C ASP A 21 -3.57 -21.35 11.11
N GLU A 22 -3.36 -20.53 10.06
CA GLU A 22 -2.04 -19.90 9.90
C GLU A 22 -1.94 -18.51 9.26
N LEU A 23 -2.96 -17.66 9.04
CA LEU A 23 -2.64 -16.34 8.43
C LEU A 23 -1.72 -15.46 9.30
N GLU A 24 -1.73 -15.63 10.62
CA GLU A 24 -0.80 -14.96 11.55
C GLU A 24 0.50 -15.76 11.83
N ASN A 25 0.53 -17.07 11.56
CA ASN A 25 1.74 -17.92 11.58
C ASN A 25 2.41 -18.02 10.19
N LEU A 26 1.94 -17.25 9.20
CA LEU A 26 2.07 -17.57 7.77
C LEU A 26 3.46 -17.29 7.17
N ILE A 27 4.27 -16.48 7.83
CA ILE A 27 5.58 -16.01 7.37
C ILE A 27 6.47 -16.10 8.61
N GLY A 28 7.48 -16.97 8.62
CA GLY A 28 8.32 -17.20 9.81
C GLY A 28 8.79 -15.90 10.48
N ASN A 29 9.92 -15.35 10.05
CA ASN A 29 10.36 -14.03 10.47
C ASN A 29 10.28 -13.09 9.26
N ILE A 30 9.35 -12.13 9.28
CA ILE A 30 9.17 -11.14 8.22
C ILE A 30 10.48 -10.39 7.91
N ASN A 31 11.35 -10.21 8.91
CA ASN A 31 12.65 -9.55 8.73
C ASN A 31 13.62 -10.38 7.87
N ASP A 32 13.48 -11.71 7.87
CA ASP A 32 14.36 -12.59 7.12
C ASP A 32 13.89 -12.77 5.67
N VAL A 33 12.63 -12.47 5.36
CA VAL A 33 12.06 -12.60 4.00
C VAL A 33 12.88 -11.82 2.98
N PHE A 34 13.12 -10.53 3.26
CA PHE A 34 13.83 -9.64 2.34
C PHE A 34 15.32 -9.98 2.21
N THR A 35 15.94 -10.45 3.30
CA THR A 35 17.32 -10.95 3.28
C THR A 35 17.43 -12.23 2.44
N ASN A 36 16.45 -13.11 2.52
CA ASN A 36 16.46 -14.40 1.82
C ASN A 36 16.20 -14.27 0.32
N ILE A 37 15.32 -13.35 -0.10
CA ILE A 37 15.06 -13.11 -1.54
C ILE A 37 16.26 -12.44 -2.23
N SER A 38 16.94 -11.47 -1.59
CA SER A 38 18.15 -10.85 -2.18
C SER A 38 19.29 -11.86 -2.35
N ASN A 39 19.44 -12.80 -1.40
CA ASN A 39 20.54 -13.78 -1.40
C ASN A 39 20.19 -15.12 -2.09
N ALA A 40 19.00 -15.24 -2.70
CA ALA A 40 18.50 -16.48 -3.32
C ALA A 40 18.59 -17.73 -2.43
N ARG A 41 18.53 -17.57 -1.09
CA ARG A 41 18.59 -18.68 -0.12
C ARG A 41 17.23 -19.36 0.11
N ASN A 42 16.22 -18.97 -0.66
CA ASN A 42 14.86 -19.50 -0.55
C ASN A 42 14.67 -20.81 -1.35
N LYS A 43 13.78 -21.67 -0.84
CA LYS A 43 13.25 -22.81 -1.63
C LYS A 43 12.39 -22.36 -2.83
N ILE A 44 11.95 -21.09 -2.81
CA ILE A 44 11.16 -20.41 -3.83
C ILE A 44 12.13 -19.47 -4.56
N VAL A 45 12.15 -19.54 -5.89
CA VAL A 45 13.05 -18.72 -6.69
C VAL A 45 12.37 -17.36 -6.92
N PRO A 46 12.95 -16.24 -6.43
CA PRO A 46 12.39 -14.93 -6.72
C PRO A 46 12.50 -14.64 -8.22
N ALA A 47 11.48 -14.02 -8.79
CA ALA A 47 11.60 -13.44 -10.11
C ALA A 47 12.40 -12.15 -9.99
N VAL A 48 13.40 -11.98 -10.85
CA VAL A 48 14.31 -10.83 -10.83
C VAL A 48 14.12 -10.00 -12.09
N GLY A 49 13.80 -8.73 -11.90
CA GLY A 49 13.60 -7.73 -12.94
C GLY A 49 14.54 -6.54 -12.79
N LYS A 50 14.33 -5.54 -13.64
CA LYS A 50 15.03 -4.26 -13.60
C LYS A 50 14.03 -3.12 -13.39
N ILE A 51 14.33 -2.24 -12.43
CA ILE A 51 13.66 -0.96 -12.26
C ILE A 51 14.23 -0.02 -13.33
N PRO A 52 13.39 0.63 -14.17
CA PRO A 52 13.87 1.56 -15.18
C PRO A 52 14.66 2.71 -14.58
N GLU A 53 15.63 3.21 -15.34
CA GLU A 53 16.39 4.40 -14.95
C GLU A 53 15.45 5.59 -14.73
N ASN A 54 15.76 6.41 -13.72
CA ASN A 54 14.97 7.57 -13.30
C ASN A 54 13.53 7.26 -12.86
N ARG A 55 13.19 5.99 -12.61
CA ARG A 55 11.90 5.59 -12.03
C ARG A 55 12.11 4.92 -10.69
N GLU A 56 11.17 5.16 -9.77
CA GLU A 56 11.11 4.53 -8.46
C GLU A 56 10.12 3.36 -8.48
N LEU A 57 10.29 2.42 -7.55
CA LEU A 57 9.44 1.23 -7.44
C LEU A 57 8.09 1.55 -6.79
N LEU A 58 8.08 2.44 -5.79
CA LEU A 58 6.90 2.79 -4.99
C LEU A 58 5.64 3.06 -5.81
N PRO A 59 5.65 3.87 -6.89
CA PRO A 59 4.43 4.19 -7.65
C PRO A 59 3.79 2.95 -8.30
N PHE A 60 4.59 1.98 -8.71
CA PHE A 60 4.12 0.72 -9.31
C PHE A 60 3.52 -0.20 -8.27
N VAL A 61 4.10 -0.24 -7.07
CA VAL A 61 3.56 -1.01 -5.95
C VAL A 61 2.24 -0.41 -5.47
N MET A 62 2.17 0.91 -5.32
CA MET A 62 0.92 1.60 -4.95
C MET A 62 -0.16 1.41 -6.02
N ASP A 63 0.18 1.52 -7.31
CA ASP A 63 -0.75 1.21 -8.38
C ASP A 63 -1.21 -0.24 -8.37
N TYR A 64 -0.33 -1.19 -8.06
CA TYR A 64 -0.69 -2.60 -7.91
C TYR A 64 -1.70 -2.83 -6.79
N VAL A 65 -1.50 -2.22 -5.61
CA VAL A 65 -2.39 -2.36 -4.46
C VAL A 65 -3.73 -1.67 -4.68
N ASN A 66 -3.73 -0.49 -5.32
CA ASN A 66 -4.94 0.33 -5.47
C ASN A 66 -5.78 -0.02 -6.71
N THR A 67 -5.22 -0.78 -7.67
CA THR A 67 -5.97 -1.17 -8.88
C THR A 67 -6.95 -2.29 -8.59
N LYS A 68 -8.25 -2.00 -8.73
CA LYS A 68 -9.30 -3.02 -8.71
C LYS A 68 -9.32 -3.80 -10.03
N ASN A 69 -9.38 -5.12 -9.94
CA ASN A 69 -9.59 -5.97 -11.11
C ASN A 69 -11.10 -6.22 -11.31
N PRO A 70 -11.70 -5.71 -12.40
CA PRO A 70 -13.14 -5.80 -12.63
C PRO A 70 -13.64 -7.22 -12.94
N ASP A 71 -12.75 -8.15 -13.30
CA ASP A 71 -13.10 -9.54 -13.60
C ASP A 71 -13.21 -10.41 -12.33
N LEU A 72 -12.83 -9.86 -11.17
CA LEU A 72 -12.96 -10.55 -9.89
C LEU A 72 -14.36 -10.38 -9.30
N VAL A 73 -14.88 -11.45 -8.68
CA VAL A 73 -16.14 -11.40 -7.93
C VAL A 73 -15.98 -10.55 -6.68
N ALA A 74 -14.85 -10.72 -6.01
CA ALA A 74 -14.39 -9.92 -4.89
C ALA A 74 -12.87 -10.03 -4.80
N GLY A 75 -12.24 -9.06 -4.14
CA GLY A 75 -10.82 -9.10 -3.86
C GLY A 75 -10.43 -7.93 -2.98
N ASP A 76 -9.32 -8.10 -2.27
CA ASP A 76 -8.75 -7.08 -1.42
C ASP A 76 -7.22 -7.27 -1.41
N VAL A 77 -6.51 -6.16 -1.35
CA VAL A 77 -5.04 -6.12 -1.32
C VAL A 77 -4.64 -5.18 -0.20
N LYS A 78 -3.74 -5.63 0.68
CA LYS A 78 -3.32 -4.89 1.87
C LYS A 78 -1.84 -5.05 2.11
N PHE A 79 -1.19 -4.02 2.62
CA PHE A 79 0.17 -4.12 3.11
C PHE A 79 0.21 -4.85 4.47
N LEU A 80 1.05 -5.87 4.56
CA LEU A 80 1.57 -6.42 5.81
C LEU A 80 2.88 -5.72 6.23
N ARG A 81 3.63 -5.22 5.24
CA ARG A 81 4.78 -4.32 5.42
C ARG A 81 4.83 -3.34 4.25
N LEU A 82 4.98 -2.06 4.55
CA LEU A 82 5.20 -0.98 3.60
C LEU A 82 6.43 -0.25 4.11
N ASN A 83 7.60 -0.45 3.51
CA ASN A 83 8.82 0.29 3.87
C ASN A 83 9.32 1.01 2.63
N ALA A 84 8.80 2.23 2.41
CA ALA A 84 9.12 3.04 1.24
C ALA A 84 10.57 3.57 1.24
N ILE A 85 11.28 3.57 2.37
CA ILE A 85 12.66 4.05 2.45
C ILE A 85 13.64 3.06 1.82
N ASP A 86 13.46 1.77 2.11
CA ASP A 86 14.36 0.71 1.64
C ASP A 86 13.71 -0.12 0.51
N ASP A 87 12.60 0.36 -0.05
CA ASP A 87 11.82 -0.31 -1.11
C ASP A 87 11.44 -1.77 -0.75
N GLU A 88 10.98 -2.00 0.48
CA GLU A 88 10.57 -3.34 0.96
C GLU A 88 9.06 -3.39 1.21
N TYR A 89 8.36 -4.20 0.42
CA TYR A 89 6.90 -4.30 0.45
C TYR A 89 6.47 -5.75 0.64
N LEU A 90 5.62 -5.99 1.63
CA LEU A 90 5.00 -7.29 1.88
C LEU A 90 3.49 -7.10 1.81
N ILE A 91 2.86 -7.79 0.87
CA ILE A 91 1.47 -7.62 0.52
C ILE A 91 0.72 -8.90 0.82
N SER A 92 -0.39 -8.78 1.54
CA SER A 92 -1.41 -9.82 1.64
C SER A 92 -2.54 -9.47 0.69
N GLN A 93 -3.02 -10.45 -0.06
CA GLN A 93 -4.19 -10.26 -0.90
C GLN A 93 -5.07 -11.48 -0.87
N TYR A 94 -6.34 -11.27 -1.17
CA TYR A 94 -7.21 -12.34 -1.61
C TYR A 94 -7.99 -11.94 -2.85
N VAL A 95 -8.34 -12.94 -3.65
CA VAL A 95 -9.18 -12.81 -4.82
C VAL A 95 -10.21 -13.94 -4.84
N VAL A 96 -11.42 -13.62 -5.28
CA VAL A 96 -12.51 -14.56 -5.48
C VAL A 96 -12.85 -14.60 -6.95
N VAL A 97 -12.73 -15.79 -7.54
CA VAL A 97 -13.02 -16.03 -8.95
C VAL A 97 -14.10 -17.08 -9.10
N LYS A 98 -14.96 -16.89 -10.10
CA LYS A 98 -15.91 -17.92 -10.53
C LYS A 98 -15.17 -18.91 -11.42
N TYR A 99 -15.17 -20.18 -11.05
CA TYR A 99 -14.57 -21.26 -11.82
C TYR A 99 -15.60 -22.33 -12.12
N MET A 100 -16.01 -22.45 -13.39
CA MET A 100 -17.11 -23.32 -13.81
C MET A 100 -18.38 -23.09 -12.98
N LEU A 101 -18.83 -24.11 -12.24
CA LEU A 101 -20.03 -24.08 -11.38
C LEU A 101 -19.72 -23.71 -9.93
N THR A 102 -18.46 -23.42 -9.58
CA THR A 102 -18.03 -23.11 -8.20
C THR A 102 -17.30 -21.77 -8.12
N TYR A 103 -16.95 -21.36 -6.89
CA TYR A 103 -16.13 -20.19 -6.63
C TYR A 103 -14.89 -20.63 -5.86
N ILE A 104 -13.75 -20.03 -6.20
CA ILE A 104 -12.47 -20.28 -5.55
C ILE A 104 -11.98 -18.96 -4.96
N ARG A 105 -11.60 -18.99 -3.69
CA ARG A 105 -10.91 -17.90 -3.02
C ARG A 105 -9.43 -18.26 -2.94
N GLN A 106 -8.60 -17.46 -3.56
CA GLN A 106 -7.15 -17.57 -3.43
C GLN A 106 -6.66 -16.45 -2.52
N GLU A 107 -5.85 -16.81 -1.54
CA GLU A 107 -5.15 -15.86 -0.67
C GLU A 107 -3.66 -16.02 -0.87
N SER A 108 -2.93 -14.91 -0.96
CA SER A 108 -1.49 -14.96 -1.21
C SER A 108 -0.75 -13.88 -0.43
N VAL A 109 0.49 -14.20 -0.09
CA VAL A 109 1.45 -13.26 0.46
C VAL A 109 2.58 -13.07 -0.55
N ILE A 110 2.85 -11.82 -0.92
CA ILE A 110 3.81 -11.44 -1.95
C ILE A 110 4.81 -10.46 -1.34
N ALA A 111 6.10 -10.76 -1.46
CA ALA A 111 7.19 -9.84 -1.13
C ALA A 111 7.73 -9.21 -2.42
N ILE A 112 7.90 -7.90 -2.40
CA ILE A 112 8.47 -7.09 -3.48
C ILE A 112 9.61 -6.26 -2.89
N LYS A 113 10.77 -6.26 -3.54
CA LYS A 113 11.94 -5.50 -3.09
C LYS A 113 12.68 -4.81 -4.22
N GLY A 114 13.06 -3.55 -4.00
CA GLY A 114 14.05 -2.83 -4.81
C GLY A 114 15.45 -2.93 -4.20
N GLU A 115 16.48 -3.11 -5.02
CA GLU A 115 17.88 -3.01 -4.58
C GLU A 115 18.75 -2.46 -5.73
N GLY A 116 19.05 -1.16 -5.67
CA GLY A 116 19.67 -0.47 -6.80
C GLY A 116 18.72 -0.44 -8.00
N ASP A 117 19.16 -0.94 -9.15
CA ASP A 117 18.33 -1.08 -10.35
C ASP A 117 17.56 -2.41 -10.41
N LYS A 118 17.68 -3.28 -9.39
CA LYS A 118 17.05 -4.60 -9.40
C LYS A 118 15.70 -4.60 -8.70
N LEU A 119 14.77 -5.34 -9.28
CA LEU A 119 13.47 -5.66 -8.71
C LEU A 119 13.42 -7.16 -8.37
N TYR A 120 13.03 -7.49 -7.15
CA TYR A 120 12.80 -8.86 -6.71
C TYR A 120 11.32 -9.05 -6.35
N ILE A 121 10.70 -10.09 -6.90
CA ILE A 121 9.31 -10.48 -6.55
C ILE A 121 9.30 -11.94 -6.11
N SER A 122 8.71 -12.19 -4.95
CA SER A 122 8.59 -13.55 -4.41
C SER A 122 7.28 -13.73 -3.65
N THR A 123 6.45 -14.64 -4.16
CA THR A 123 5.23 -15.14 -3.53
C THR A 123 5.62 -16.13 -2.45
N GLN A 124 5.37 -15.76 -1.20
CA GLN A 124 5.77 -16.54 -0.03
C GLN A 124 4.81 -17.71 0.23
N LYS A 125 3.52 -17.50 -0.03
CA LYS A 125 2.48 -18.53 0.15
C LYS A 125 1.27 -18.23 -0.73
N ILE A 126 0.60 -19.29 -1.15
CA ILE A 126 -0.74 -19.25 -1.73
C ILE A 126 -1.60 -20.31 -1.04
N MET A 127 -2.77 -19.89 -0.56
CA MET A 127 -3.83 -20.72 0.00
C MET A 127 -5.05 -20.66 -0.91
N ASN A 128 -5.63 -21.81 -1.27
CA ASN A 128 -6.83 -21.87 -2.08
C ASN A 128 -7.96 -22.52 -1.29
N TYR A 129 -9.12 -21.88 -1.29
CA TYR A 129 -10.32 -22.34 -0.60
C TYR A 129 -11.47 -22.48 -1.59
N ALA A 130 -12.26 -23.54 -1.47
CA ALA A 130 -13.62 -23.51 -1.99
C ALA A 130 -14.42 -22.43 -1.24
N THR A 131 -15.21 -21.65 -1.96
CA THR A 131 -15.99 -20.55 -1.37
C THR A 131 -17.42 -20.51 -1.90
N ASP A 132 -18.30 -19.78 -1.21
CA ASP A 132 -19.55 -19.31 -1.80
C ASP A 132 -19.32 -18.08 -2.71
N LYS A 133 -20.41 -17.61 -3.32
CA LYS A 133 -20.44 -16.42 -4.19
C LYS A 133 -20.06 -15.12 -3.47
N ASN A 134 -20.09 -15.11 -2.13
CA ASN A 134 -19.78 -13.94 -1.31
C ASN A 134 -18.31 -13.95 -0.84
N GLY A 135 -17.54 -14.99 -1.18
CA GLY A 135 -16.15 -15.10 -0.76
C GLY A 135 -15.93 -15.76 0.63
N ASN A 136 -16.97 -16.36 1.21
CA ASN A 136 -16.86 -17.10 2.46
C ASN A 136 -16.29 -18.52 2.23
N ARG A 137 -15.21 -18.83 2.94
CA ARG A 137 -14.51 -20.12 2.89
C ARG A 137 -15.43 -21.27 3.31
N LYS A 138 -15.38 -22.38 2.59
CA LYS A 138 -16.17 -23.61 2.86
C LYS A 138 -15.32 -24.81 3.27
N ASP A 139 -14.00 -24.69 3.18
CA ASP A 139 -13.06 -25.74 3.50
C ASP A 139 -11.87 -25.20 4.30
N LYS A 140 -10.96 -26.10 4.68
CA LYS A 140 -9.73 -25.79 5.41
C LYS A 140 -8.66 -25.12 4.55
N GLY A 141 -8.87 -25.04 3.23
CA GLY A 141 -7.90 -24.54 2.27
C GLY A 141 -6.78 -25.51 1.94
N THR A 142 -6.11 -25.23 0.83
CA THR A 142 -4.98 -26.01 0.31
C THR A 142 -3.81 -25.11 -0.04
N ILE A 143 -2.61 -25.49 0.40
CA ILE A 143 -1.36 -24.77 0.12
C ILE A 143 -0.90 -25.11 -1.31
N SER A 144 -0.52 -24.10 -2.09
CA SER A 144 0.14 -24.32 -3.39
C SER A 144 1.62 -24.66 -3.24
N GLY A 145 2.12 -25.56 -4.09
CA GLY A 145 3.53 -25.92 -4.12
C GLY A 145 4.42 -24.88 -4.82
N ASN A 146 5.74 -25.03 -4.68
CA ASN A 146 6.73 -24.06 -5.15
C ASN A 146 6.61 -23.72 -6.65
N LYS A 147 6.23 -24.67 -7.50
CA LYS A 147 6.04 -24.43 -8.95
C LYS A 147 4.99 -23.34 -9.20
N THR A 148 3.87 -23.38 -8.47
CA THR A 148 2.82 -22.36 -8.57
C THR A 148 3.31 -21.02 -8.06
N LEU A 149 4.05 -21.00 -6.95
CA LEU A 149 4.63 -19.76 -6.40
C LEU A 149 5.61 -19.11 -7.38
N ASN A 150 6.51 -19.89 -7.99
CA ASN A 150 7.44 -19.39 -8.99
C ASN A 150 6.71 -18.86 -10.24
N THR A 151 5.66 -19.55 -10.69
CA THR A 151 4.83 -19.09 -11.82
C THR A 151 4.17 -17.74 -11.49
N MET A 152 3.66 -17.57 -10.26
CA MET A 152 3.10 -16.30 -9.80
C MET A 152 4.17 -15.18 -9.80
N ASN A 153 5.40 -15.49 -9.39
CA ASN A 153 6.50 -14.51 -9.40
C ASN A 153 6.78 -13.99 -10.81
N GLU A 154 6.88 -14.89 -11.79
CA GLU A 154 7.11 -14.53 -13.20
C GLU A 154 5.94 -13.72 -13.78
N MET A 155 4.71 -14.10 -13.46
CA MET A 155 3.52 -13.36 -13.89
C MET A 155 3.49 -11.93 -13.35
N LEU A 156 3.73 -11.76 -12.04
CA LEU A 156 3.79 -10.45 -11.40
C LEU A 156 4.93 -9.61 -11.99
N LEU A 157 6.10 -10.21 -12.21
CA LEU A 157 7.22 -9.51 -12.83
C LEU A 157 6.87 -9.03 -14.25
N ASN A 158 6.21 -9.87 -15.05
CA ASN A 158 5.77 -9.48 -16.40
C ASN A 158 4.76 -8.32 -16.36
N ASP A 159 3.83 -8.33 -15.40
CA ASP A 159 2.87 -7.24 -15.22
C ASP A 159 3.57 -5.94 -14.79
N PHE A 160 4.54 -6.02 -13.88
CA PHE A 160 5.37 -4.87 -13.49
C PHE A 160 6.14 -4.33 -14.71
N ASN A 161 6.86 -5.19 -15.46
CA ASN A 161 7.60 -4.79 -16.66
C ASN A 161 6.71 -4.14 -17.71
N LYS A 162 5.50 -4.66 -17.90
CA LYS A 162 4.51 -4.07 -18.79
C LYS A 162 4.06 -2.69 -18.31
N LYS A 163 3.80 -2.53 -17.01
CA LYS A 163 3.44 -1.21 -16.43
C LYS A 163 4.59 -0.22 -16.60
N PHE A 164 5.81 -0.61 -16.20
CA PHE A 164 7.03 0.17 -16.35
C PHE A 164 7.24 0.70 -17.77
N SER A 165 6.96 -0.13 -18.78
CA SER A 165 7.11 0.26 -20.20
C SER A 165 5.90 1.01 -20.77
N SER A 166 4.72 0.91 -20.12
CA SER A 166 3.49 1.49 -20.66
C SER A 166 3.21 2.92 -20.21
N TRP A 167 3.70 3.34 -19.04
CA TRP A 167 3.46 4.70 -18.55
C TRP A 167 4.34 5.70 -19.28
N THR A 168 3.69 6.73 -19.82
CA THR A 168 4.36 7.97 -20.23
C THR A 168 5.02 8.62 -19.02
N ASP A 169 5.95 9.53 -19.25
CA ASP A 169 6.60 10.25 -18.14
C ASP A 169 5.58 11.08 -17.36
N GLU A 170 4.61 11.71 -18.04
CA GLU A 170 3.50 12.41 -17.38
C GLU A 170 2.63 11.49 -16.50
N GLU A 171 2.31 10.27 -16.97
CA GLU A 171 1.54 9.31 -16.19
C GLU A 171 2.33 8.81 -14.99
N TYR A 172 3.62 8.53 -15.18
CA TYR A 172 4.51 8.13 -14.11
C TYR A 172 4.62 9.22 -13.04
N GLU A 173 4.89 10.46 -13.42
CA GLU A 173 5.01 11.59 -12.48
C GLU A 173 3.73 11.80 -11.68
N ARG A 174 2.56 11.70 -12.32
CA ARG A 174 1.27 11.76 -11.61
C ARG A 174 1.14 10.65 -10.57
N LYS A 175 1.44 9.40 -10.95
CA LYS A 175 1.35 8.25 -10.03
C LYS A 175 2.40 8.29 -8.94
N TYR A 176 3.58 8.83 -9.25
CA TYR A 176 4.63 9.08 -8.27
C TYR A 176 4.17 10.08 -7.22
N ARG A 177 3.61 11.21 -7.65
CA ARG A 177 3.00 12.19 -6.75
C ARG A 177 1.88 11.60 -5.90
N GLU A 178 0.96 10.85 -6.51
CA GLU A 178 -0.11 10.15 -5.76
C GLU A 178 0.46 9.20 -4.71
N ALA A 179 1.54 8.47 -5.02
CA ALA A 179 2.15 7.52 -4.10
C ALA A 179 2.91 8.19 -2.95
N VAL A 180 3.72 9.22 -3.21
CA VAL A 180 4.56 9.86 -2.18
C VAL A 180 3.79 10.80 -1.26
N THR A 181 2.56 11.14 -1.64
CA THR A 181 1.62 11.93 -0.82
C THR A 181 0.59 11.09 -0.08
N ASP A 182 0.61 9.77 -0.27
CA ASP A 182 -0.27 8.82 0.42
C ASP A 182 0.10 8.74 1.91
N PHE A 183 -0.90 8.85 2.79
CA PHE A 183 -0.67 8.91 4.24
C PHE A 183 -0.15 7.59 4.83
N ASP A 184 -0.48 6.43 4.25
CA ASP A 184 0.11 5.17 4.69
C ASP A 184 1.61 5.15 4.35
N VAL A 185 1.99 5.69 3.20
CA VAL A 185 3.40 5.86 2.81
C VAL A 185 4.11 6.83 3.75
N LEU A 186 3.58 8.03 3.98
CA LEU A 186 4.19 9.04 4.85
C LEU A 186 4.41 8.51 6.28
N ASN A 187 3.42 7.80 6.82
CA ASN A 187 3.53 7.14 8.12
C ASN A 187 4.58 6.02 8.11
N SER A 188 4.65 5.26 7.03
CA SER A 188 5.60 4.16 6.90
C SER A 188 7.06 4.63 6.94
N VAL A 189 7.36 5.76 6.31
CA VAL A 189 8.71 6.37 6.29
C VAL A 189 9.15 6.66 7.72
N SER A 190 8.26 7.25 8.52
CA SER A 190 8.52 7.59 9.93
C SER A 190 8.73 6.34 10.79
N HIS A 191 7.98 5.27 10.52
CA HIS A 191 8.00 4.04 11.30
C HIS A 191 9.23 3.16 11.02
N TYR A 192 9.57 2.96 9.73
CA TYR A 192 10.61 2.03 9.32
C TYR A 192 11.99 2.66 9.14
N SER A 193 12.10 3.99 9.19
CA SER A 193 13.40 4.62 9.05
C SER A 193 14.36 4.16 10.14
N PRO A 194 15.54 3.63 9.79
CA PRO A 194 16.52 3.16 10.79
C PRO A 194 17.09 4.31 11.63
N ASN A 195 16.95 5.57 11.19
CA ASN A 195 17.25 6.75 11.98
C ASN A 195 16.48 7.99 11.46
N LYS A 196 16.42 9.04 12.29
CA LYS A 196 15.71 10.28 11.95
C LYS A 196 16.24 11.00 10.69
N LEU A 197 17.54 10.92 10.42
CA LEU A 197 18.16 11.65 9.29
C LEU A 197 17.76 11.05 7.94
N LYS A 198 17.59 9.72 7.87
CA LYS A 198 17.06 9.06 6.67
C LYS A 198 15.61 9.50 6.38
N ALA A 199 14.74 9.51 7.39
CA ALA A 199 13.36 10.00 7.24
C ALA A 199 13.33 11.47 6.83
N LYS A 200 14.12 12.34 7.49
CA LYS A 200 14.23 13.76 7.15
C LYS A 200 14.67 13.98 5.70
N LYS A 201 15.67 13.22 5.24
CA LYS A 201 16.11 13.25 3.84
C LYS A 201 15.00 12.80 2.89
N TRP A 202 14.26 11.74 3.23
CA TRP A 202 13.14 11.27 2.41
C TRP A 202 12.07 12.36 2.27
N PHE A 203 11.62 12.97 3.37
CA PHE A 203 10.62 14.05 3.32
C PHE A 203 11.13 15.30 2.60
N THR A 204 12.43 15.60 2.67
CA THR A 204 13.02 16.72 1.92
C THR A 204 12.97 16.46 0.41
N ASN A 205 13.27 15.23 -0.02
CA ASN A 205 13.21 14.83 -1.42
C ASN A 205 11.77 14.74 -1.94
N HIS A 206 10.81 14.48 -1.06
CA HIS A 206 9.39 14.30 -1.35
C HIS A 206 8.54 15.33 -0.60
N SER A 207 8.89 16.61 -0.72
CA SER A 207 8.18 17.66 0.03
C SER A 207 6.72 17.72 -0.38
N LEU A 208 5.84 17.87 0.61
CA LEU A 208 4.41 18.13 0.41
C LEU A 208 4.10 19.62 0.28
N ASP A 209 5.08 20.50 0.51
CA ASP A 209 4.84 21.95 0.50
C ASP A 209 4.34 22.42 -0.87
N GLY A 210 3.14 23.01 -0.88
CA GLY A 210 2.48 23.47 -2.10
C GLY A 210 1.74 22.39 -2.90
N GLU A 211 1.78 21.12 -2.48
CA GLU A 211 1.06 20.04 -3.14
C GLU A 211 -0.46 20.19 -2.97
N MET A 212 -1.19 19.77 -4.01
CA MET A 212 -2.65 19.68 -3.98
C MET A 212 -3.06 18.29 -3.50
N LEU A 213 -3.65 18.19 -2.32
CA LEU A 213 -4.05 16.93 -1.72
C LEU A 213 -5.57 16.81 -1.63
N SER A 214 -6.06 15.58 -1.77
CA SER A 214 -7.41 15.18 -1.36
C SER A 214 -7.28 14.39 -0.07
N ILE A 215 -7.62 15.00 1.05
CA ILE A 215 -7.37 14.46 2.39
C ILE A 215 -8.68 14.01 3.02
N SER A 216 -8.77 12.72 3.33
CA SER A 216 -9.86 12.17 4.14
C SER A 216 -9.42 12.10 5.60
N PHE A 217 -10.15 12.75 6.50
CA PHE A 217 -9.83 12.78 7.93
C PHE A 217 -11.09 12.79 8.80
N VAL A 218 -10.95 12.45 10.08
CA VAL A 218 -12.02 12.50 11.06
C VAL A 218 -12.05 13.90 11.66
N PHE A 219 -13.14 14.63 11.42
CA PHE A 219 -13.35 15.97 11.94
C PHE A 219 -13.39 15.95 13.47
N SER A 220 -12.69 16.88 14.11
CA SER A 220 -12.63 17.02 15.56
C SER A 220 -13.35 18.29 16.00
N ASP A 221 -12.91 19.43 15.49
CA ASP A 221 -13.30 20.75 15.95
C ASP A 221 -13.23 21.80 14.83
N ILE A 222 -13.94 22.91 15.02
CA ILE A 222 -13.88 24.09 14.16
C ILE A 222 -13.74 25.33 15.04
N ALA A 223 -12.92 26.28 14.60
CA ALA A 223 -12.71 27.56 15.27
C ALA A 223 -12.60 28.68 14.23
N GLU A 224 -12.70 29.93 14.69
CA GLU A 224 -12.30 31.08 13.90
C GLU A 224 -10.81 30.95 13.53
N SER A 225 -10.51 31.20 12.26
CA SER A 225 -9.15 31.11 11.74
C SER A 225 -8.35 32.38 12.07
N THR A 226 -7.08 32.20 12.42
CA THR A 226 -6.10 33.28 12.55
C THR A 226 -5.27 33.49 11.28
N MET A 227 -5.55 32.71 10.22
CA MET A 227 -4.88 32.81 8.92
C MET A 227 -5.58 33.87 8.07
N ASP A 228 -4.81 34.84 7.58
CA ASP A 228 -5.31 35.92 6.74
C ASP A 228 -6.06 35.38 5.51
N GLY A 229 -7.29 35.87 5.33
CA GLY A 229 -8.14 35.50 4.20
C GLY A 229 -8.98 34.23 4.39
N TYR A 230 -8.95 33.60 5.56
CA TYR A 230 -9.76 32.43 5.90
C TYR A 230 -10.55 32.64 7.20
N GLU A 231 -11.86 32.41 7.15
CA GLU A 231 -12.78 32.57 8.27
C GLU A 231 -12.69 31.41 9.27
N TYR A 232 -12.53 30.17 8.78
CA TYR A 232 -12.62 28.95 9.59
C TYR A 232 -11.33 28.15 9.57
N LYS A 233 -10.98 27.59 10.73
CA LYS A 233 -9.96 26.56 10.90
C LYS A 233 -10.64 25.29 11.40
N LEU A 234 -10.67 24.26 10.57
CA LEU A 234 -11.12 22.93 10.94
C LEU A 234 -9.93 22.12 11.45
N GLY A 235 -10.09 21.48 12.59
CA GLY A 235 -9.15 20.51 13.14
C GLY A 235 -9.69 19.10 13.02
N GLY A 236 -8.78 18.16 12.81
CA GLY A 236 -9.11 16.74 12.83
C GLY A 236 -7.86 15.88 12.73
N PHE A 237 -8.06 14.59 12.55
CA PHE A 237 -6.95 13.65 12.46
C PHE A 237 -7.19 12.62 11.37
N ILE A 238 -6.11 12.23 10.71
CA ILE A 238 -6.09 11.06 9.85
C ILE A 238 -5.75 9.88 10.77
N PRO A 239 -6.69 8.95 11.00
CA PRO A 239 -6.37 7.76 11.77
C PRO A 239 -5.25 7.00 11.08
N GLY A 240 -4.33 6.39 11.83
CA GLY A 240 -3.39 5.44 11.24
C GLY A 240 -4.18 4.31 10.60
N THR A 241 -4.30 4.32 9.26
CA THR A 241 -5.23 3.46 8.50
C THR A 241 -4.72 2.04 8.29
N THR A 242 -3.45 1.79 8.61
CA THR A 242 -2.84 0.45 8.46
C THR A 242 -2.99 -0.43 9.71
N SER A 243 -2.80 -1.73 9.52
CA SER A 243 -2.68 -2.77 10.56
C SER A 243 -1.48 -2.61 11.51
N TYR A 244 -0.63 -1.59 11.36
CA TYR A 244 0.47 -1.30 12.28
C TYR A 244 -0.10 -0.67 13.56
N LYS A 245 -0.11 -1.44 14.66
CA LYS A 245 -0.72 -1.04 15.95
C LYS A 245 -0.11 0.21 16.62
N ASP A 246 0.93 0.82 16.03
CA ASP A 246 1.74 1.88 16.64
C ASP A 246 1.92 3.13 15.76
N LEU A 247 1.01 3.40 14.81
CA LEU A 247 1.05 4.67 14.06
C LEU A 247 0.31 5.76 14.83
N GLU A 248 1.03 6.86 15.09
CA GLU A 248 0.46 8.05 15.69
C GLU A 248 -0.45 8.75 14.67
N PRO A 249 -1.65 9.21 15.08
CA PRO A 249 -2.52 9.98 14.20
C PRO A 249 -1.82 11.25 13.70
N VAL A 250 -2.01 11.59 12.43
CA VAL A 250 -1.55 12.85 11.86
C VAL A 250 -2.66 13.88 12.03
N LEU A 251 -2.36 15.02 12.65
CA LEU A 251 -3.30 16.12 12.77
C LEU A 251 -3.44 16.84 11.42
N VAL A 252 -4.65 17.24 11.07
CA VAL A 252 -4.93 18.04 9.89
C VAL A 252 -5.61 19.32 10.32
N TYR A 253 -5.06 20.45 9.88
CA TYR A 253 -5.67 21.75 10.02
C TYR A 253 -6.05 22.28 8.64
N PHE A 254 -7.34 22.46 8.42
CA PHE A 254 -7.89 22.90 7.14
C PHE A 254 -8.49 24.30 7.28
N PHE A 255 -8.04 25.23 6.43
CA PHE A 255 -8.42 26.64 6.45
C PHE A 255 -9.39 26.93 5.29
N SER A 256 -10.55 27.50 5.60
CA SER A 256 -11.69 27.59 4.69
C SER A 256 -12.54 28.86 4.94
N ASN A 257 -13.27 29.32 3.92
CA ASN A 257 -14.33 30.33 4.02
C ASN A 257 -15.74 29.72 3.85
N ASN A 258 -15.83 28.39 3.81
CA ASN A 258 -17.07 27.67 3.59
C ASN A 258 -17.80 27.47 4.91
N GLY A 259 -18.80 28.32 5.15
CA GLY A 259 -19.63 28.25 6.36
C GLY A 259 -20.46 26.98 6.51
N SER A 260 -20.54 26.11 5.49
CA SER A 260 -21.24 24.81 5.62
C SER A 260 -20.58 23.86 6.64
N TYR A 261 -19.34 24.13 7.04
CA TYR A 261 -18.61 23.33 8.02
C TYR A 261 -18.98 23.61 9.48
N ILE A 262 -19.69 24.70 9.78
CA ILE A 262 -20.03 25.11 11.15
C ILE A 262 -20.90 24.04 11.85
N ASP A 263 -21.76 23.36 11.11
CA ASP A 263 -22.69 22.37 11.65
C ASP A 263 -22.11 20.93 11.66
N LEU A 264 -20.83 20.76 11.30
CA LEU A 264 -20.18 19.45 11.33
C LEU A 264 -20.08 18.92 12.77
N GLN A 265 -20.42 17.64 12.94
CA GLN A 265 -20.30 16.97 14.22
C GLN A 265 -18.93 16.32 14.36
N THR A 266 -18.30 16.47 15.53
CA THR A 266 -17.09 15.73 15.90
C THR A 266 -17.24 14.24 15.61
N GLY A 267 -16.19 13.62 15.05
CA GLY A 267 -16.20 12.22 14.61
C GLY A 267 -16.68 12.01 13.17
N THR A 268 -17.19 13.05 12.49
CA THR A 268 -17.62 12.95 11.10
C THR A 268 -16.42 12.75 10.16
N PRO A 269 -16.37 11.68 9.37
CA PRO A 269 -15.36 11.54 8.31
C PRO A 269 -15.67 12.54 7.20
N ILE A 270 -14.70 13.39 6.86
CA ILE A 270 -14.81 14.33 5.75
C ILE A 270 -13.64 14.17 4.79
N THR A 271 -13.86 14.51 3.53
CA THR A 271 -12.80 14.57 2.52
C THR A 271 -12.74 15.99 1.97
N VAL A 272 -11.58 16.60 2.07
CA VAL A 272 -11.34 17.97 1.60
C VAL A 272 -10.26 17.96 0.53
N LYS A 273 -10.39 18.85 -0.45
CA LYS A 273 -9.32 19.12 -1.41
C LYS A 273 -8.70 20.46 -1.07
N GLY A 274 -7.38 20.51 -1.02
CA GLY A 274 -6.70 21.75 -0.71
C GLY A 274 -5.21 21.72 -0.99
N LYS A 275 -4.62 22.91 -0.92
CA LYS A 275 -3.19 23.12 -1.10
C LYS A 275 -2.48 23.07 0.25
N VAL A 276 -1.46 22.23 0.39
CA VAL A 276 -0.60 22.20 1.57
C VAL A 276 0.19 23.49 1.64
N VAL A 277 0.12 24.20 2.77
CA VAL A 277 0.89 25.42 3.02
C VAL A 277 1.99 25.22 4.04
N LYS A 278 1.87 24.21 4.90
CA LYS A 278 2.88 23.88 5.88
C LYS A 278 2.78 22.44 6.33
N VAL A 279 3.92 21.76 6.41
CA VAL A 279 4.06 20.49 7.12
C VAL A 279 4.85 20.72 8.41
N ASN A 280 4.28 20.31 9.54
CA ASN A 280 4.95 20.37 10.83
C ASN A 280 5.47 18.97 11.19
N TYR A 281 6.78 18.87 11.38
CA TYR A 281 7.43 17.64 11.78
C TYR A 281 7.69 17.59 13.29
N SER A 282 7.94 16.39 13.81
CA SER A 282 8.40 16.19 15.17
C SER A 282 9.69 16.92 15.49
N SER A 283 9.91 17.17 16.77
CA SER A 283 11.05 17.93 17.25
C SER A 283 12.34 17.22 16.85
N ASP A 284 13.40 17.98 16.55
CA ASP A 284 14.72 17.41 16.29
C ASP A 284 15.27 16.62 17.50
N PHE A 285 14.69 16.79 18.70
CA PHE A 285 15.03 16.03 19.91
C PHE A 285 14.24 14.73 20.08
N ASP A 286 13.21 14.50 19.26
CA ASP A 286 12.42 13.27 19.30
C ASP A 286 13.20 12.10 18.68
N LYS A 287 12.82 10.88 19.09
CA LYS A 287 13.46 9.64 18.60
C LYS A 287 13.14 9.37 17.12
N LYS A 288 11.99 9.85 16.64
CA LYS A 288 11.50 9.69 15.26
C LYS A 288 11.34 11.06 14.61
N TYR A 289 11.53 11.11 13.30
CA TYR A 289 11.20 12.28 12.47
C TYR A 289 9.94 11.93 11.68
N GLN A 290 8.81 12.53 12.06
CA GLN A 290 7.48 12.19 11.54
C GLN A 290 6.64 13.45 11.35
N ILE A 291 5.60 13.36 10.53
CA ILE A 291 4.63 14.44 10.37
C ILE A 291 3.72 14.45 11.60
N ILE A 292 3.64 15.59 12.29
CA ILE A 292 2.72 15.83 13.40
C ILE A 292 1.44 16.45 12.88
N SER A 293 1.56 17.48 12.04
CA SER A 293 0.40 18.12 11.45
C SER A 293 0.66 18.66 10.06
N ILE A 294 -0.42 18.80 9.30
CA ILE A 294 -0.42 19.44 7.99
C ILE A 294 -1.45 20.55 7.98
N ASP A 295 -1.01 21.74 7.56
CA ASP A 295 -1.86 22.90 7.35
C ASP A 295 -2.21 22.98 5.86
N VAL A 296 -3.52 23.03 5.57
CA VAL A 296 -4.06 22.94 4.21
C VAL A 296 -5.10 24.02 3.98
N ILE A 297 -5.02 24.67 2.82
CA ILE A 297 -5.95 25.70 2.39
C ILE A 297 -6.95 25.11 1.40
N GLU A 298 -8.24 25.36 1.59
CA GLU A 298 -9.30 24.99 0.63
C GLU A 298 -9.06 25.58 -0.77
N GLN A 299 -9.42 24.81 -1.81
CA GLN A 299 -9.38 25.24 -3.21
C GLN A 299 -10.69 24.91 -3.92
#